data_AF-A0A0P4VWC5-F1
#
_entry.id   AF-A0A0P4VWC5-F1
#
_cell.length_a   1.000
_cell.length_b   1.000
_cell.length_c   1.000
_cell.angle_alpha   90.00
_cell.angle_beta   90.00
_cell.angle_gamma   90.00
#
_symmetry.space_group_name_H-M   'P 1'
#
loop_
_entity.id
_entity.type
_entity.pdbx_description
1 polymer ?
#
loop_
_entity_poly.entity_id
_entity_poly.type
_entity_poly.pdbx_seq_one_letter_code
_entity_poly.pdbx_strand_id
1 'polypeptide(L)'
;MGDLEKREVQFSAVQDRGNSLVIGHHPASKTVEAYLAAMQTQWQWLLELTLCLETHLQHASHYHTFFTDIANAEQWIMAHDEKLNTTFSVTDFGLDDGEQLLREMQDMRESLAQFNTTVDELINRSKSVVPLKQRRQTLRQPTAVTAICNYKKMDVS
;
A
#
# COMPACT_ATOMS: atom_id res chain seq x y z
N MET A 1 12.52 -8.61 9.26
CA MET A 1 13.27 -7.62 10.07
C MET A 1 14.72 -8.04 10.37
N GLY A 2 15.12 -9.31 10.27
CA GLY A 2 16.39 -9.75 10.87
C GLY A 2 17.71 -9.52 10.11
N ASP A 3 17.73 -9.24 8.81
CA ASP A 3 19.01 -9.22 8.07
C ASP A 3 19.69 -7.85 8.08
N LEU A 4 18.93 -6.77 8.03
CA LEU A 4 19.47 -5.40 8.07
C LEU A 4 20.06 -5.09 9.45
N GLU A 5 19.37 -5.45 10.52
CA GLU A 5 19.84 -5.30 11.90
C GLU A 5 21.14 -6.08 12.14
N LYS A 6 21.24 -7.32 11.63
CA LYS A 6 22.50 -8.09 11.70
C LYS A 6 23.64 -7.41 10.94
N ARG A 7 23.34 -6.79 9.79
CA ARG A 7 24.34 -6.06 9.00
C ARG A 7 24.74 -4.75 9.63
N GLU A 8 23.86 -4.09 10.37
CA GLU A 8 24.18 -2.88 11.12
C GLU A 8 25.29 -3.12 12.14
N VAL A 9 25.22 -4.23 12.88
CA VAL A 9 26.28 -4.61 13.84
C VAL A 9 27.64 -4.76 13.14
N GLN A 10 27.67 -5.41 11.98
CA GLN A 10 28.90 -5.59 11.21
C GLN A 10 29.40 -4.27 10.61
N PHE A 11 28.49 -3.44 10.10
CA PHE A 11 28.80 -2.11 9.57
C PHE A 11 29.45 -1.23 10.64
N SER A 12 28.86 -1.16 11.84
CA SER A 12 29.40 -0.39 12.97
C SER A 12 30.78 -0.90 13.40
N ALA A 13 30.98 -2.22 13.50
CA ALA A 13 32.29 -2.78 13.83
C ALA A 13 33.38 -2.41 12.81
N VAL A 14 33.05 -2.35 11.51
CA VAL A 14 33.98 -1.93 10.46
C VAL A 14 34.26 -0.42 10.56
N GLN A 15 33.23 0.40 10.80
CA GLN A 15 33.40 1.84 11.03
C GLN A 15 34.32 2.12 12.22
N ASP A 16 34.09 1.48 13.36
CA ASP A 16 34.88 1.67 14.59
C ASP A 16 36.34 1.27 14.40
N ARG A 17 36.58 0.13 13.73
CA ARG A 17 37.94 -0.33 13.43
C ARG A 17 38.65 0.61 12.46
N GLY A 18 37.95 1.08 11.44
CA GLY A 18 38.49 2.05 10.48
C GLY A 18 38.84 3.38 11.14
N ASN A 19 37.93 3.92 11.96
CA ASN A 19 38.15 5.15 12.72
C ASN A 19 39.34 5.02 13.69
N SER A 20 39.51 3.85 14.32
CA SER A 20 40.66 3.57 15.18
C SER A 20 42.00 3.64 14.42
N LEU A 21 42.06 3.13 13.18
CA LEU A 21 43.25 3.23 12.33
C LEU A 21 43.55 4.69 11.95
N VAL A 22 42.50 5.47 11.68
CA VAL A 22 42.61 6.89 11.34
C VAL A 22 43.17 7.69 12.52
N ILE A 23 42.60 7.50 13.72
CA ILE A 23 43.05 8.13 14.98
C ILE A 23 44.49 7.72 15.30
N GLY A 24 44.86 6.46 15.04
CA GLY A 24 46.22 5.95 15.19
C GLY A 24 47.23 6.45 14.15
N HIS A 25 46.86 7.42 13.30
CA HIS A 25 47.70 7.97 12.23
C HIS A 25 48.30 6.90 11.29
N HIS A 26 47.50 5.91 10.92
CA HIS A 26 47.92 4.86 9.99
C HIS A 26 48.42 5.47 8.66
N PRO A 27 49.50 4.94 8.03
CA PRO A 27 50.06 5.52 6.80
C PRO A 27 49.05 5.65 5.63
N ALA A 28 48.00 4.80 5.64
CA ALA A 28 46.93 4.82 4.65
C ALA A 28 45.62 5.50 5.12
N SER A 29 45.63 6.32 6.18
CA SER A 29 44.41 6.91 6.76
C SER A 29 43.51 7.60 5.74
N LYS A 30 44.06 8.35 4.77
CA LYS A 30 43.26 9.00 3.71
C LYS A 30 42.40 8.03 2.92
N THR A 31 42.97 6.88 2.56
CA THR A 31 42.24 5.83 1.84
C THR A 31 41.18 5.21 2.74
N VAL A 32 41.52 4.91 4.01
CA VAL A 32 40.56 4.37 4.97
C VAL A 32 39.37 5.31 5.16
N GLU A 33 39.61 6.60 5.41
CA GLU A 33 38.57 7.64 5.53
C GLU A 33 37.65 7.68 4.30
N ALA A 34 38.23 7.66 3.09
CA ALA A 34 37.44 7.68 1.86
C ALA A 34 36.50 6.47 1.74
N TYR A 35 36.99 5.26 2.06
CA TYR A 35 36.16 4.06 2.04
C TYR A 35 35.10 4.05 3.15
N LEU A 36 35.42 4.54 4.35
CA LEU A 36 34.45 4.67 5.44
C LEU A 36 33.32 5.64 5.08
N ALA A 37 33.65 6.78 4.48
CA ALA A 37 32.67 7.77 4.01
C ALA A 37 31.79 7.20 2.89
N ALA A 38 32.38 6.48 1.93
CA ALA A 38 31.62 5.79 0.89
C ALA A 38 30.67 4.75 1.50
N MET A 39 31.15 3.93 2.43
CA MET A 39 30.35 2.91 3.11
C MET A 39 29.20 3.54 3.89
N GLN A 40 29.44 4.64 4.61
CA GLN A 40 28.40 5.40 5.33
C GLN A 40 27.32 5.93 4.38
N THR A 41 27.73 6.44 3.22
CA THR A 41 26.81 6.94 2.19
C THR A 41 25.95 5.81 1.62
N GLN A 42 26.55 4.66 1.29
CA GLN A 42 25.80 3.49 0.82
C GLN A 42 24.85 2.94 1.88
N TRP A 43 25.26 2.94 3.15
CA TRP A 43 24.41 2.50 4.26
C TRP A 43 23.17 3.38 4.40
N GLN A 44 23.34 4.71 4.43
CA GLN A 44 22.21 5.64 4.49
C GLN A 44 21.28 5.49 3.28
N TRP A 45 21.86 5.31 2.08
CA TRP A 45 21.04 5.08 0.89
C TRP A 45 20.25 3.77 0.96
N LEU A 46 20.84 2.71 1.49
CA LEU A 46 20.13 1.46 1.73
C LEU A 46 18.96 1.66 2.69
N LEU A 47 19.13 2.42 3.78
CA LEU A 47 18.04 2.72 4.71
C LEU A 47 16.88 3.47 4.04
N GLU A 48 17.19 4.51 3.25
CA GLU A 48 16.19 5.26 2.46
C GLU A 48 15.44 4.33 1.49
N LEU A 49 16.15 3.40 0.82
CA LEU A 49 15.52 2.39 -0.04
C LEU A 49 14.60 1.43 0.73
N THR A 50 14.97 1.04 1.95
CA THR A 50 14.12 0.18 2.78
C THR A 50 12.83 0.88 3.22
N LEU A 51 12.89 2.17 3.57
CA LEU A 51 11.71 2.99 3.83
C LEU A 51 10.82 3.12 2.59
N CYS A 52 11.45 3.38 1.44
CA CYS A 52 10.79 3.44 0.14
C CYS A 52 10.06 2.11 -0.17
N LEU A 53 10.69 0.96 0.11
CA LEU A 53 10.10 -0.37 -0.07
C LEU A 53 8.91 -0.61 0.88
N GLU A 54 9.05 -0.32 2.17
CA GLU A 54 7.98 -0.47 3.16
C GLU A 54 6.73 0.33 2.76
N THR A 55 6.93 1.61 2.41
CA THR A 55 5.86 2.49 1.93
C THR A 55 5.18 1.94 0.67
N HIS A 56 5.95 1.39 -0.27
CA HIS A 56 5.39 0.77 -1.47
C HIS A 56 4.62 -0.51 -1.19
N LEU A 57 5.06 -1.34 -0.24
CA LEU A 57 4.33 -2.54 0.18
C LEU A 57 3.00 -2.17 0.85
N GLN A 58 2.99 -1.16 1.71
CA GLN A 58 1.76 -0.65 2.32
C GLN A 58 0.78 -0.14 1.26
N HIS A 59 1.26 0.68 0.32
CA HIS A 59 0.46 1.14 -0.81
C HIS A 59 -0.10 0.02 -1.68
N ALA A 60 0.71 -1.02 -1.98
CA ALA A 60 0.29 -2.18 -2.75
C ALA A 60 -0.79 -2.98 -2.01
N SER A 61 -0.60 -3.22 -0.72
CA SER A 61 -1.57 -3.88 0.15
C SER A 61 -2.90 -3.12 0.15
N HIS A 62 -2.87 -1.81 0.45
CA HIS A 62 -4.07 -0.98 0.47
C HIS A 62 -4.80 -0.96 -0.88
N TYR A 63 -4.06 -0.86 -1.98
CA TYR A 63 -4.62 -0.90 -3.34
C TYR A 63 -5.35 -2.22 -3.60
N HIS A 64 -4.70 -3.36 -3.35
CA HIS A 64 -5.29 -4.66 -3.64
C HIS A 64 -6.48 -4.96 -2.75
N THR A 65 -6.38 -4.70 -1.44
CA THR A 65 -7.51 -4.85 -0.52
C THR A 65 -8.68 -3.98 -0.94
N PHE A 66 -8.45 -2.71 -1.29
CA PHE A 66 -9.52 -1.81 -1.74
C PHE A 66 -10.26 -2.34 -2.98
N PHE A 67 -9.54 -2.77 -4.02
CA PHE A 67 -10.21 -3.27 -5.23
C PHE A 67 -10.89 -4.62 -5.03
N THR A 68 -10.40 -5.47 -4.11
CA THR A 68 -11.12 -6.67 -3.69
C THR A 68 -12.43 -6.31 -2.98
N ASP A 69 -12.41 -5.33 -2.07
CA ASP A 69 -13.61 -4.90 -1.35
C ASP A 69 -14.63 -4.27 -2.30
N ILE A 70 -14.18 -3.50 -3.29
CA ILE A 70 -15.04 -2.96 -4.37
C ILE A 70 -15.70 -4.10 -5.15
N ALA A 71 -14.93 -5.11 -5.57
CA ALA A 71 -15.49 -6.24 -6.33
C ALA A 71 -16.53 -7.02 -5.50
N ASN A 72 -16.27 -7.22 -4.20
CA ASN A 72 -17.23 -7.85 -3.30
C ASN A 72 -18.50 -7.00 -3.14
N ALA A 73 -18.35 -5.67 -3.02
CA ALA A 73 -19.47 -4.76 -2.92
C ALA A 73 -20.32 -4.72 -4.19
N GLU A 74 -19.69 -4.69 -5.37
CA GLU A 74 -20.36 -4.78 -6.66
C GLU A 74 -21.16 -6.08 -6.78
N GLN A 75 -20.54 -7.23 -6.45
CA GLN A 75 -21.24 -8.53 -6.46
C GLN A 75 -22.43 -8.56 -5.51
N TRP A 76 -22.29 -8.01 -4.30
CA TRP A 76 -23.37 -7.93 -3.34
C TRP A 76 -24.54 -7.09 -3.87
N ILE A 77 -24.27 -5.92 -4.44
CA ILE A 77 -25.30 -5.06 -5.04
C ILE A 77 -25.98 -5.77 -6.22
N MET A 78 -25.20 -6.40 -7.11
CA MET A 78 -25.74 -7.12 -8.27
C MET A 78 -26.68 -8.26 -7.86
N ALA A 79 -26.35 -9.02 -6.81
CA ALA A 79 -27.22 -10.09 -6.32
C ALA A 79 -28.56 -9.56 -5.76
N HIS A 80 -28.55 -8.39 -5.12
CA HIS A 80 -29.77 -7.76 -4.62
C HIS A 80 -30.63 -7.19 -5.75
N ASP A 81 -29.99 -6.56 -6.75
CA ASP A 81 -30.66 -6.10 -7.98
C ASP A 81 -31.29 -7.28 -8.75
N GLU A 82 -30.58 -8.40 -8.88
CA GLU A 82 -31.11 -9.61 -9.51
C GLU A 82 -32.34 -10.14 -8.75
N LYS A 83 -32.31 -10.18 -7.41
CA LYS A 83 -33.46 -10.62 -6.60
C LYS A 83 -34.66 -9.68 -6.75
N LEU A 84 -34.44 -8.36 -6.86
CA LEU A 84 -35.49 -7.39 -7.17
C LEU A 84 -36.14 -7.64 -8.53
N ASN A 85 -35.33 -7.94 -9.54
CA ASN A 85 -35.79 -8.16 -10.92
C ASN A 85 -36.30 -9.57 -11.21
N THR A 86 -36.21 -10.50 -10.25
CA THR A 86 -36.63 -11.90 -10.42
C THR A 86 -37.68 -12.29 -9.38
N THR A 87 -37.28 -12.41 -8.12
CA THR A 87 -38.16 -12.88 -7.02
C THR A 87 -39.25 -11.86 -6.71
N PHE A 88 -38.91 -10.58 -6.63
CA PHE A 88 -39.85 -9.54 -6.20
C PHE A 88 -40.68 -8.93 -7.34
N SER A 89 -40.40 -9.28 -8.59
CA SER A 89 -41.16 -8.83 -9.76
C SER A 89 -42.33 -9.76 -10.13
N VAL A 90 -42.45 -10.93 -9.49
CA VAL A 90 -43.55 -11.88 -9.74
C VAL A 90 -44.86 -11.29 -9.21
N THR A 91 -45.93 -11.36 -9.99
CA THR A 91 -47.27 -10.85 -9.61
C THR A 91 -48.31 -11.94 -9.38
N ASP A 92 -47.97 -13.20 -9.67
CA ASP A 92 -48.85 -14.36 -9.52
C ASP A 92 -48.40 -15.20 -8.32
N PHE A 93 -49.05 -15.00 -7.17
CA PHE A 93 -48.74 -15.66 -5.91
C PHE A 93 -49.98 -15.70 -4.99
N GLY A 94 -50.02 -16.67 -4.07
CA GLY A 94 -51.06 -16.76 -3.04
C GLY A 94 -50.87 -15.73 -1.91
N LEU A 95 -51.86 -15.57 -1.04
CA LEU A 95 -51.80 -14.60 0.07
C LEU A 95 -50.57 -14.83 0.98
N ASP A 96 -50.33 -16.08 1.38
CA ASP A 96 -49.22 -16.45 2.26
C ASP A 96 -47.85 -16.14 1.62
N ASP A 97 -47.69 -16.47 0.34
CA ASP A 97 -46.47 -16.17 -0.43
C ASP A 97 -46.25 -14.66 -0.55
N GLY A 98 -47.34 -13.90 -0.77
CA GLY A 98 -47.30 -12.44 -0.81
C GLY A 98 -46.86 -11.81 0.51
N GLU A 99 -47.34 -12.30 1.64
CA GLU A 99 -46.88 -11.85 2.97
C GLU A 99 -45.40 -12.17 3.20
N GLN A 100 -44.94 -13.35 2.77
CA GLN A 100 -43.54 -13.74 2.87
C GLN A 100 -42.64 -12.83 2.01
N LEU A 101 -43.02 -12.59 0.76
CA LEU A 101 -42.30 -11.69 -0.16
C LEU A 101 -42.21 -10.27 0.43
N LEU A 102 -43.29 -9.75 1.02
CA LEU A 102 -43.29 -8.44 1.67
C LEU A 102 -42.30 -8.36 2.84
N ARG A 103 -42.22 -9.39 3.68
CA ARG A 103 -41.25 -9.44 4.79
C ARG A 103 -39.82 -9.45 4.24
N GLU A 104 -39.53 -10.29 3.25
CA GLU A 104 -38.20 -10.35 2.64
C GLU A 104 -37.79 -9.03 1.97
N MET A 105 -38.72 -8.30 1.36
CA MET A 105 -38.46 -6.96 0.82
C MET A 105 -38.13 -5.94 1.91
N GLN A 106 -38.77 -6.04 3.07
CA GLN A 106 -38.46 -5.18 4.22
C GLN A 106 -37.06 -5.46 4.77
N ASP A 107 -36.71 -6.74 4.95
CA ASP A 107 -35.37 -7.16 5.39
C ASP A 107 -34.28 -6.72 4.39
N MET A 108 -34.56 -6.85 3.09
CA MET A 108 -33.68 -6.37 2.04
C MET A 108 -33.47 -4.86 2.12
N ARG A 109 -34.55 -4.08 2.32
CA ARG A 109 -34.45 -2.61 2.45
C ARG A 109 -33.58 -2.21 3.63
N GLU A 110 -33.70 -2.90 4.76
CA GLU A 110 -32.84 -2.67 5.93
C GLU A 110 -31.39 -3.03 5.65
N SER A 111 -31.15 -4.15 4.96
CA SER A 111 -29.80 -4.58 4.54
C SER A 111 -29.15 -3.55 3.61
N LEU A 112 -29.90 -3.03 2.64
CA LEU A 112 -29.44 -1.95 1.74
C LEU A 112 -29.11 -0.66 2.51
N ALA A 113 -29.95 -0.30 3.48
CA ALA A 113 -29.70 0.88 4.32
C ALA A 113 -28.41 0.73 5.14
N GLN A 114 -28.15 -0.45 5.70
CA GLN A 114 -26.91 -0.74 6.43
C GLN A 114 -25.69 -0.73 5.50
N PHE A 115 -25.82 -1.29 4.30
CA PHE A 115 -24.75 -1.37 3.31
C PHE A 115 -24.28 0.01 2.81
N ASN A 116 -25.12 1.04 2.91
CA ASN A 116 -24.72 2.42 2.61
C ASN A 116 -23.48 2.86 3.41
N THR A 117 -23.34 2.39 4.65
CA THR A 117 -22.15 2.65 5.49
C THR A 117 -20.88 2.07 4.86
N THR A 118 -20.95 0.85 4.32
CA THR A 118 -19.84 0.21 3.61
C THR A 118 -19.45 0.99 2.35
N VAL A 119 -20.45 1.49 1.61
CA VAL A 119 -20.20 2.34 0.43
C VAL A 119 -19.50 3.64 0.83
N ASP A 120 -19.95 4.31 1.89
CA ASP A 120 -19.32 5.53 2.41
C ASP A 120 -17.87 5.31 2.84
N GLU A 121 -17.58 4.18 3.49
CA GLU A 121 -16.22 3.78 3.85
C GLU A 121 -15.34 3.55 2.61
N LEU A 122 -15.87 2.89 1.58
CA LEU A 122 -15.17 2.68 0.31
C LEU A 122 -14.90 4.02 -0.41
N ILE A 123 -15.87 4.94 -0.43
CA ILE A 123 -15.68 6.29 -0.98
C ILE A 123 -14.56 7.02 -0.25
N ASN A 124 -14.52 6.96 1.07
CA ASN A 124 -13.47 7.61 1.85
C ASN A 124 -12.09 6.99 1.61
N ARG A 125 -12.01 5.66 1.56
CA ARG A 125 -10.76 4.94 1.25
C ARG A 125 -10.27 5.23 -0.17
N SER A 126 -11.16 5.42 -1.15
CA SER A 126 -10.76 5.70 -2.54
C SER A 126 -9.83 6.91 -2.68
N LYS A 127 -9.97 7.91 -1.80
CA LYS A 127 -9.18 9.16 -1.81
C LYS A 127 -7.70 8.93 -1.50
N SER A 128 -7.35 7.84 -0.83
CA SER A 128 -5.97 7.51 -0.44
C SER A 128 -5.33 6.40 -1.28
N VAL A 129 -6.06 5.82 -2.23
CA VAL A 129 -5.55 4.74 -3.08
C VAL A 129 -4.61 5.30 -4.16
N VAL A 130 -3.34 4.90 -4.11
CA VAL A 130 -2.34 5.38 -5.07
C VAL A 130 -2.50 4.73 -6.46
N PRO A 131 -2.21 5.45 -7.56
CA PRO A 131 -2.45 4.94 -8.92
C PRO A 131 -1.35 3.99 -9.40
N LEU A 132 -1.29 2.77 -8.85
CA LEU A 132 -0.23 1.81 -9.15
C LEU A 132 -0.10 1.45 -10.64
N LYS A 133 -1.24 1.34 -11.35
CA LYS A 133 -1.27 1.03 -12.80
C LYS A 133 -0.52 2.09 -13.63
N GLN A 134 -0.55 3.36 -13.23
CA GLN A 134 0.12 4.44 -13.97
C GLN A 134 1.64 4.33 -13.93
N ARG A 135 2.23 3.64 -12.93
CA ARG A 135 3.68 3.44 -12.84
C ARG A 135 4.26 2.58 -13.97
N ARG A 136 3.41 1.80 -14.65
CA ARG A 136 3.80 0.89 -15.75
C ARG A 136 3.30 1.37 -17.12
N GLN A 137 2.60 2.50 -17.18
CA GLN A 137 1.96 3.00 -18.39
C GLN A 137 2.65 4.26 -18.89
N THR A 138 2.63 4.47 -20.20
CA THR A 138 3.08 5.73 -20.80
C THR A 138 2.17 6.86 -20.32
N LEU A 139 2.75 7.85 -19.65
CA LEU A 139 2.02 9.02 -19.16
C LEU A 139 1.64 9.91 -20.36
N ARG A 140 0.35 10.19 -20.52
CA ARG A 140 -0.15 11.10 -21.56
C ARG A 140 -0.01 12.56 -21.19
N GLN A 141 0.13 12.84 -19.90
CA GLN A 141 0.21 14.17 -19.32
C GLN A 141 1.17 14.17 -18.12
N PRO A 142 1.77 15.31 -17.77
CA PRO A 142 2.56 15.43 -16.54
C PRO A 142 1.72 15.04 -15.32
N THR A 143 2.28 14.19 -14.47
CA THR A 143 1.62 13.70 -13.25
C THR A 143 2.42 14.14 -12.04
N ALA A 144 1.74 14.66 -11.03
CA ALA A 144 2.36 14.99 -9.76
C ALA A 144 2.87 13.71 -9.08
N VAL A 145 4.09 13.77 -8.54
CA VAL A 145 4.70 12.68 -7.79
C VAL A 145 5.19 13.20 -6.45
N THR A 146 5.05 12.38 -5.42
CA THR A 146 5.54 12.68 -4.07
C THR A 146 6.77 11.84 -3.80
N ALA A 147 7.86 12.48 -3.39
CA ALA A 147 9.03 11.76 -2.90
C ALA A 147 8.69 11.10 -1.56
N ILE A 148 9.00 9.80 -1.43
CA ILE A 148 8.73 9.03 -0.20
C ILE A 148 10.01 8.70 0.59
N CYS A 149 11.18 9.03 0.03
CA CYS A 149 12.47 8.92 0.69
C CYS A 149 13.39 10.04 0.19
N ASN A 150 14.43 10.38 0.94
CA ASN A 150 15.39 11.41 0.54
C ASN A 150 16.32 10.85 -0.53
N TYR A 151 16.46 11.57 -1.64
CA TYR A 151 17.45 11.25 -2.66
C TYR A 151 18.48 12.36 -2.76
N LYS A 152 19.73 12.04 -2.44
CA LYS A 152 20.89 12.88 -2.76
C LYS A 152 21.64 12.19 -3.88
N LYS A 153 21.79 12.89 -5.01
CA LYS A 153 22.60 12.40 -6.12
C LYS A 153 24.01 12.13 -5.59
N MET A 154 24.45 10.88 -5.63
CA MET A 154 25.85 10.58 -5.37
C MET A 154 26.62 11.05 -6.60
N ASP A 155 27.42 12.10 -6.46
CA ASP A 155 28.39 12.44 -7.48
C ASP A 155 29.42 11.31 -7.52
N VAL A 156 29.23 10.39 -8.46
CA VAL A 156 30.24 9.43 -8.85
C VAL A 156 31.22 10.20 -9.73
N SER A 157 32.17 10.88 -9.08
CA SER A 157 33.37 11.44 -9.73
C SER A 157 34.50 10.43 -9.68
#